data_AF-A0A8J2FKI5-F1
#
_entry.id   AF-A0A8J2FKI5-F1
#
_cell.length_a   1.000
_cell.length_b   1.000
_cell.length_c   1.000
_cell.angle_alpha   90.00
_cell.angle_beta   90.00
_cell.angle_gamma   90.00
#
_symmetry.space_group_name_H-M   'P 1'
#
loop_
_entity.id
_entity.type
_entity.pdbx_description
1 polymer ?
#
loop_
_entity_poly.entity_id
_entity_poly.type
_entity_poly.pdbx_seq_one_letter_code
_entity_poly.pdbx_strand_id
1 'polypeptide(L)' 'TLSVATGFGGGSKSTLFTILGKHRAVPIKHLSQYHGEDEWVLKPGTKLHVKSVKKDGNVHKIELQEAMGEQGGLS' A
#
# COMPACT_ATOMS: atom_id res chain seq x y z
N THR A 1 11.10 1.19 -0.63
CA THR A 1 11.57 2.58 -0.34
C THR A 1 10.72 3.57 -1.09
N LEU A 2 10.56 4.81 -0.57
CA LEU A 2 9.71 5.86 -1.16
C LEU A 2 10.05 6.15 -2.64
N SER A 3 11.35 6.02 -2.99
CA SER A 3 11.91 6.21 -4.33
C SER A 3 11.27 5.34 -5.43
N VAL A 4 10.95 4.07 -5.11
CA VAL A 4 10.28 3.15 -6.05
C VAL A 4 8.81 3.54 -6.23
N ALA A 5 8.12 3.85 -5.12
CA ALA A 5 6.71 4.23 -5.15
C ALA A 5 6.49 5.55 -5.92
N THR A 6 7.44 6.48 -5.86
CA THR A 6 7.41 7.70 -6.69
C THR A 6 7.67 7.43 -8.17
N GLY A 7 8.40 6.36 -8.52
CA GLY A 7 8.68 5.97 -9.90
C GLY A 7 7.44 5.50 -10.68
N PHE A 8 6.43 4.97 -9.99
CA PHE A 8 5.13 4.61 -10.60
C PHE A 8 4.20 5.81 -10.85
N GLY A 9 4.55 7.01 -10.34
CA GLY A 9 3.77 8.24 -10.50
C GLY A 9 4.12 9.00 -11.79
N GLY A 10 3.76 8.47 -12.96
CA GLY A 10 4.15 9.02 -14.27
C GLY A 10 3.39 10.26 -14.78
N GLY A 11 2.96 11.22 -13.94
CA GLY A 11 2.17 12.36 -14.43
C GLY A 11 2.10 13.61 -13.52
N SER A 12 1.50 14.68 -14.04
CA SER A 12 1.36 16.00 -13.38
C SER A 12 0.44 16.00 -12.15
N LYS A 13 -0.25 14.89 -11.88
CA LYS A 13 -0.94 14.59 -10.63
C LYS A 13 -0.60 13.16 -10.24
N SER A 14 0.01 12.97 -9.07
CA SER A 14 0.35 11.64 -8.57
C SER A 14 -0.31 11.41 -7.22
N THR A 15 -0.60 10.15 -6.92
CA THR A 15 -1.12 9.75 -5.60
C THR A 15 -0.15 8.77 -4.99
N LEU A 16 0.34 9.10 -3.80
CA LEU A 16 1.20 8.25 -2.99
C LEU A 16 0.38 7.66 -1.85
N PHE A 17 0.31 6.34 -1.82
CA PHE A 17 -0.36 5.61 -0.74
C PHE A 17 0.67 5.13 0.29
N THR A 18 0.42 5.42 1.55
CA THR A 18 1.17 4.86 2.68
C THR A 18 0.26 3.85 3.38
N ILE A 19 0.59 2.56 3.32
CA ILE A 19 -0.15 1.51 4.02
C ILE A 19 0.42 1.33 5.44
N LEU A 20 -0.38 1.67 6.44
CA LEU A 20 -0.10 1.50 7.87
C LEU A 20 -0.61 0.13 8.35
N GLY A 21 0.20 -0.56 9.16
CA GLY A 21 -0.19 -1.85 9.76
C GLY A 21 -0.28 -2.97 8.72
N LYS A 22 0.86 -3.39 8.16
CA LYS A 22 0.97 -4.49 7.18
C LYS A 22 0.82 -5.87 7.84
N HIS A 23 -0.27 -6.11 8.56
CA HIS A 23 -0.43 -7.32 9.37
C HIS A 23 -0.59 -8.59 8.53
N ARG A 24 -1.22 -8.48 7.36
CA ARG A 24 -1.47 -9.62 6.46
C ARG A 24 -0.71 -9.53 5.13
N ALA A 25 0.25 -8.63 5.01
CA ALA A 25 1.06 -8.52 3.80
C ALA A 25 2.14 -9.60 3.76
N VAL A 26 2.32 -10.24 2.61
CA VAL A 26 3.34 -11.27 2.41
C VAL A 26 4.49 -10.68 1.58
N PRO A 27 5.76 -10.80 2.03
CA PRO A 27 6.90 -10.35 1.26
C PRO A 27 7.16 -11.32 0.09
N ILE A 28 7.26 -10.79 -1.13
CA ILE A 28 7.49 -11.60 -2.34
C ILE A 28 8.83 -11.32 -3.02
N LYS A 29 9.70 -10.55 -2.37
CA LYS A 29 11.04 -10.20 -2.88
C LYS A 29 11.87 -11.41 -3.36
N HIS A 30 11.71 -12.56 -2.71
CA HIS A 30 12.43 -13.80 -3.06
C HIS A 30 11.84 -14.54 -4.27
N LEU A 31 10.64 -14.14 -4.72
CA LEU A 31 9.93 -14.72 -5.88
C LEU A 31 9.98 -13.80 -7.09
N SER A 32 10.43 -12.54 -6.92
CA SER A 32 10.47 -11.55 -7.99
C SER A 32 11.77 -11.63 -8.78
N GLN A 33 11.66 -11.57 -10.11
CA GLN A 33 12.80 -11.43 -11.01
C GLN A 33 13.48 -10.06 -10.91
N TYR A 34 12.83 -9.09 -10.26
CA TYR A 34 13.34 -7.74 -10.07
C TYR A 34 14.03 -7.62 -8.71
N HIS A 35 15.35 -7.48 -8.76
CA HIS A 35 16.17 -7.34 -7.56
C HIS A 35 16.26 -5.87 -7.12
N GLY A 36 16.16 -5.62 -5.82
CA GLY A 36 16.33 -4.28 -5.21
C GLY A 36 15.07 -3.65 -4.65
N GLU A 37 13.90 -4.26 -4.86
CA GLU A 37 12.63 -3.80 -4.31
C GLU A 37 12.21 -4.63 -3.08
N ASP A 38 11.69 -3.96 -2.05
CA ASP A 38 11.02 -4.63 -0.94
C ASP A 38 9.53 -4.72 -1.27
N GLU A 39 9.19 -5.73 -2.07
CA GLU A 39 7.84 -5.96 -2.56
C GLU A 39 7.00 -6.80 -1.59
N TRP A 40 5.77 -6.34 -1.35
CA TRP A 40 4.81 -6.97 -0.46
C TRP A 40 3.45 -7.04 -1.14
N VAL A 41 2.77 -8.17 -1.05
CA VAL A 41 1.45 -8.39 -1.63
C VAL A 41 0.40 -8.53 -0.54
N LEU A 42 -0.76 -7.89 -0.76
CA LEU A 42 -1.97 -8.08 0.01
C LEU A 42 -2.94 -8.99 -0.76
N LYS A 43 -3.73 -9.78 -0.03
CA LYS A 43 -4.77 -10.62 -0.63
C LYS A 43 -5.80 -9.77 -1.40
N PRO A 44 -6.33 -10.23 -2.54
CA PRO A 44 -7.50 -9.63 -3.16
C PRO A 44 -8.67 -9.50 -2.18
N GLY A 45 -9.36 -8.36 -2.22
CA GLY A 45 -10.47 -8.06 -1.31
C GLY A 45 -10.05 -7.53 0.07
N THR A 46 -8.75 -7.32 0.34
CA THR A 46 -8.30 -6.61 1.54
C THR A 46 -8.92 -5.22 1.60
N LYS A 47 -9.64 -4.94 2.70
CA LYS A 47 -10.25 -3.65 2.96
C LYS A 47 -9.25 -2.71 3.63
N LEU A 48 -9.18 -1.48 3.15
CA LEU A 48 -8.30 -0.43 3.67
C LEU A 48 -9.15 0.79 4.05
N HIS A 49 -8.92 1.34 5.23
CA HIS A 49 -9.56 2.56 5.71
C HIS A 49 -8.66 3.77 5.45
N VAL A 50 -9.22 4.82 4.86
CA VAL A 50 -8.52 6.10 4.70
C VAL A 50 -8.37 6.76 6.07
N LYS A 51 -7.14 7.04 6.46
CA LYS A 51 -6.81 7.73 7.72
C LYS A 51 -6.56 9.21 7.52
N SER A 52 -5.91 9.56 6.41
CA SER A 52 -5.53 10.93 6.11
C SER A 52 -5.41 11.11 4.61
N VAL A 53 -5.83 12.28 4.13
CA VAL A 53 -5.62 12.75 2.76
C VAL A 53 -4.99 14.12 2.85
N LYS A 54 -3.77 14.25 2.33
CA LYS A 54 -3.04 15.52 2.25
C LYS A 54 -2.68 15.80 0.80
N LYS A 55 -2.61 17.08 0.45
CA LYS A 55 -2.09 17.52 -0.85
C LYS A 55 -0.80 18.27 -0.62
N ASP A 56 0.23 17.91 -1.37
CA ASP A 56 1.54 18.56 -1.36
C ASP A 56 1.95 18.86 -2.80
N GLY A 57 1.83 20.13 -3.19
CA GLY A 57 1.90 20.55 -4.59
C GLY A 57 0.87 19.80 -5.45
N ASN A 58 1.36 18.99 -6.38
CA ASN A 58 0.54 18.18 -7.28
C ASN A 58 0.36 16.72 -6.82
N VAL A 59 0.87 16.38 -5.64
CA VAL A 59 0.86 15.01 -5.11
C VAL A 59 -0.20 14.88 -4.02
N HIS A 60 -1.09 13.91 -4.17
CA HIS A 60 -1.98 13.48 -3.09
C HIS A 60 -1.26 12.42 -2.25
N LYS A 61 -1.08 12.66 -0.96
CA LYS A 61 -0.53 11.71 0.00
C LYS A 61 -1.69 11.14 0.80
N ILE A 62 -1.96 9.84 0.63
CA ILE A 62 -3.08 9.14 1.26
C ILE A 62 -2.53 8.09 2.20
N GLU A 63 -2.86 8.19 3.47
CA GLU A 63 -2.56 7.16 4.46
C GLU A 63 -3.75 6.21 4.57
N LEU A 64 -3.47 4.93 4.42
CA LEU A 64 -4.44 3.85 4.48
C LEU A 64 -4.06 2.91 5.62
N GLN A 65 -5.03 2.45 6.38
CA GLN A 65 -4.81 1.39 7.38
C GLN A 65 -5.59 0.14 6.99
N GLU A 66 -4.96 -1.02 7.14
CA GLU A 66 -5.66 -2.30 6.97
C GLU A 66 -6.85 -2.41 7.93
N ALA A 67 -8.04 -2.61 7.38
CA ALA A 67 -9.22 -2.92 8.18
C ALA A 67 -9.07 -4.35 8.69
N MET A 68 -8.98 -4.51 10.00
CA MET A 68 -9.17 -5.81 10.62
C MET A 68 -10.62 -6.18 10.34
N GLY A 69 -10.84 -7.16 9.45
CA GLY A 69 -12.15 -7.75 9.33
C GLY A 69 -12.48 -8.43 10.65
N GLU A 70 -13.73 -8.30 11.11
CA GLU A 70 -14.29 -9.26 12.06
C GLU A 70 -13.89 -10.66 11.58
N GLN A 71 -13.27 -11.44 12.46
CA GLN A 71 -13.10 -12.86 12.21
C GLN A 71 -14.50 -13.37 11.87
N GLY A 72 -14.66 -13.90 10.65
CA GLY A 72 -15.84 -14.69 10.33
C GLY A 72 -15.84 -15.87 11.27
N GLY A 73 -16.52 -15.71 12.41
CA GLY A 73 -16.90 -16.81 13.27
C GLY A 73 -17.81 -17.68 12.43
N LEU A 74 -17.31 -18.85 12.06
CA LEU A 74 -18.17 -19.96 11.70
C LEU A 74 -18.82 -20.41 13.00
N SER A 75 -20.03 -19.90 13.25
CA SER A 75 -21.01 -20.54 14.14
C SER A 75 -21.62 -21.74 13.45
#